data_AF-A0A6A5ZHB7-F1
#
_entry.id   AF-A0A6A5ZHB7-F1
#
_cell.length_a   1.000
_cell.length_b   1.000
_cell.length_c   1.000
_cell.angle_alpha   90.00
_cell.angle_beta   90.00
_cell.angle_gamma   90.00
#
_symmetry.space_group_name_H-M   'P 1'
#
loop_
_entity.id
_entity.type
_entity.pdbx_description
1 polymer ?
#
loop_
_entity_poly.entity_id
_entity_poly.type
_entity_poly.pdbx_seq_one_letter_code
_entity_poly.pdbx_strand_id
1 'polypeptide(L)'
;MERDDERTFGEIYRTKDELVKAVEEIIDLAIVEVSDNEPLQLRFLTPLQLTDNWDSNGACHDFKLTSPNDHAPGMEYITVSYCWKHEQSTSGLSPVPKYRIWDPTSSKEESRPIRCPELVFHRAWQFAQRRNCPYLWIDQECIDQEDAADVEKHLQIMDRVYSASRYTVAPLSIGPSSFKQLVCLVKLHGTLTSPQYPWSDHVTGAVDALGIISSDRWFWRTWAFQEKHCSRTLYLLIPTNPGWEIDGDFEVDGFKPVVIGNDVCFNMLWLHIVIKSDPCSQQLGCKENWIGSGTYELHQTQKTLITHFIQSDRNALWRLSRSTLMNERYRDMYRMMDRSSNLKTADRLSIYANACHLDYRVLSNRLDKPQFSYSTCFLALLLAHIHPNGDQRRKRISDHWDELSQVTFKGFLEAISDIKYSGLLMLSRPSTISKRADKA
;
A
#
# COMPACT_ATOMS: atom_id res chain seq x y z
N MET A 1 -14.31 7.35 15.67
CA MET A 1 -14.23 8.66 14.97
C MET A 1 -15.45 8.83 14.08
N GLU A 2 -16.12 9.97 14.13
CA GLU A 2 -17.25 10.28 13.24
C GLU A 2 -16.73 10.58 11.82
N ARG A 3 -17.29 9.90 10.82
CA ARG A 3 -16.97 10.14 9.41
C ARG A 3 -17.91 11.22 8.87
N ASP A 4 -17.42 12.46 8.86
CA ASP A 4 -18.17 13.68 8.55
C ASP A 4 -17.61 14.45 7.33
N ASP A 5 -16.90 13.76 6.42
CA ASP A 5 -16.22 14.35 5.25
C ASP A 5 -17.16 15.01 4.22
N GLU A 6 -18.46 14.76 4.33
CA GLU A 6 -19.52 15.35 3.51
C GLU A 6 -20.25 16.52 4.21
N ARG A 7 -19.92 16.83 5.48
CA ARG A 7 -20.42 18.02 6.20
C ARG A 7 -19.47 19.19 6.00
N THR A 8 -19.99 20.41 5.99
CA THR A 8 -19.14 21.61 5.98
C THR A 8 -18.58 21.90 7.36
N PHE A 9 -17.47 22.64 7.44
CA PHE A 9 -16.95 23.05 8.76
C PHE A 9 -17.93 23.96 9.52
N GLY A 10 -18.80 24.70 8.83
CA GLY A 10 -19.85 25.52 9.45
C GLY A 10 -21.01 24.70 10.03
N GLU A 11 -21.24 23.49 9.50
CA GLU A 11 -22.20 22.53 10.04
C GLU A 11 -21.64 21.75 11.24
N ILE A 12 -20.32 21.60 11.32
CA ILE A 12 -19.62 20.95 12.44
C ILE A 12 -19.40 21.95 13.57
N TYR A 13 -18.96 23.17 13.25
CA TYR A 13 -18.63 24.25 14.20
C TYR A 13 -19.39 25.52 13.84
N ARG A 14 -19.99 26.17 14.83
CA ARG A 14 -20.77 27.41 14.61
C ARG A 14 -19.89 28.63 14.46
N THR A 15 -18.69 28.58 15.03
CA THR A 15 -17.76 29.71 15.05
C THR A 15 -16.34 29.27 14.73
N LYS A 16 -15.52 30.20 14.22
CA LYS A 16 -14.10 29.98 13.98
C LYS A 16 -13.33 29.60 15.24
N ASP A 17 -13.72 30.15 16.39
CA ASP A 17 -13.04 29.91 17.66
C ASP A 17 -13.27 28.47 18.16
N GLU A 18 -14.46 27.90 17.90
CA GLU A 18 -14.74 26.48 18.15
C GLU A 18 -13.86 25.57 17.30
N LEU A 19 -13.72 25.85 15.99
CA LEU A 19 -12.84 25.08 15.10
C LEU A 19 -11.38 25.19 15.53
N VAL A 20 -10.90 26.41 15.80
CA VAL A 20 -9.54 26.65 16.29
C VAL A 20 -9.26 25.84 17.55
N LYS A 21 -10.16 25.91 18.54
CA LYS A 21 -10.03 25.17 19.79
C LYS A 21 -9.95 23.66 19.53
N ALA A 22 -10.84 23.12 18.71
CA ALA A 22 -10.85 21.69 18.39
C ALA A 22 -9.57 21.24 17.67
N VAL A 23 -9.06 22.04 16.73
CA VAL A 23 -7.81 21.75 16.01
C VAL A 23 -6.62 21.70 16.97
N GLU A 24 -6.46 22.69 17.84
CA GLU A 24 -5.35 22.71 18.80
C GLU A 24 -5.47 21.58 19.84
N GLU A 25 -6.69 21.28 20.33
CA GLU A 25 -6.92 20.15 21.23
C GLU A 25 -6.54 18.80 20.59
N ILE A 26 -6.85 18.60 19.31
CA ILE A 26 -6.46 17.38 18.58
C ILE A 26 -4.94 17.30 18.41
N ILE A 27 -4.29 18.43 18.09
CA ILE A 27 -2.84 18.49 17.93
C ILE A 27 -2.15 18.09 19.24
N ASP A 28 -2.52 18.73 20.34
CA ASP A 28 -1.93 18.46 21.66
C ASP A 28 -2.21 17.02 22.13
N LEU A 29 -3.38 16.47 21.80
CA LEU A 29 -3.79 15.15 22.24
C LEU A 29 -3.09 14.02 21.47
N ALA A 30 -2.95 14.15 20.15
CA ALA A 30 -2.73 13.00 19.28
C ALA A 30 -1.80 13.23 18.09
N ILE A 31 -1.29 14.44 17.87
CA ILE A 31 -0.35 14.70 16.77
C ILE A 31 1.07 14.79 17.33
N VAL A 32 1.95 13.97 16.79
CA VAL A 32 3.34 13.86 17.22
C VAL A 32 4.28 14.13 16.05
N GLU A 33 5.34 14.89 16.31
CA GLU A 33 6.43 15.05 15.34
C GLU A 33 7.25 13.75 15.30
N VAL A 34 7.61 13.29 14.10
CA VAL A 34 8.37 12.06 13.92
C VAL A 34 9.68 12.35 13.22
N SER A 35 10.77 11.83 13.78
CA SER A 35 12.09 11.91 13.15
C SER A 35 12.31 10.73 12.22
N ASP A 36 12.31 10.98 10.91
CA ASP A 36 12.62 9.96 9.90
C ASP A 36 14.08 9.45 9.97
N ASN A 37 14.93 10.09 10.78
CA ASN A 37 16.35 9.75 10.95
C ASN A 37 16.59 8.60 11.93
N GLU A 38 15.61 8.24 12.77
CA GLU A 38 15.80 7.15 13.73
C GLU A 38 15.90 5.80 13.02
N PRO A 39 16.93 4.98 13.28
CA PRO A 39 17.08 3.70 12.61
C PRO A 39 15.88 2.79 12.90
N LEU A 40 15.45 2.03 11.88
CA LEU A 40 14.41 1.03 12.05
C LEU A 40 14.91 -0.07 13.00
N GLN A 41 14.08 -0.45 13.97
CA GLN A 41 14.35 -1.54 14.91
C GLN A 41 13.22 -2.55 14.77
N LEU A 42 13.40 -3.52 13.88
CA LEU A 42 12.35 -4.46 13.48
C LEU A 42 12.70 -5.86 13.95
N ARG A 43 11.67 -6.67 14.18
CA ARG A 43 11.81 -8.11 14.35
C ARG A 43 11.54 -8.78 13.02
N PHE A 44 12.18 -9.91 12.80
CA PHE A 44 12.00 -10.71 11.59
C PHE A 44 11.78 -12.16 11.97
N LEU A 45 11.04 -12.86 11.13
CA LEU A 45 11.02 -14.31 11.12
C LEU A 45 12.16 -14.78 10.23
N THR A 46 12.98 -15.68 10.75
CA THR A 46 14.09 -16.30 10.04
C THR A 46 14.18 -17.78 10.40
N PRO A 47 14.62 -18.68 9.50
CA PRO A 47 14.80 -20.08 9.86
C PRO A 47 15.71 -20.23 11.08
N LEU A 48 15.36 -21.15 11.98
CA LEU A 48 16.19 -21.42 13.17
C LEU A 48 17.60 -21.91 12.80
N GLN A 49 17.70 -22.61 11.66
CA GLN A 49 18.97 -23.05 11.07
C GLN A 49 19.12 -22.39 9.69
N LEU A 50 20.07 -21.45 9.59
CA LEU A 50 20.48 -20.86 8.33
C LEU A 50 21.46 -21.82 7.63
N THR A 51 20.94 -22.81 6.92
CA THR A 51 21.73 -23.67 6.02
C THR A 51 21.68 -23.13 4.60
N ASP A 52 22.67 -23.41 3.75
CA ASP A 52 22.61 -23.00 2.33
C ASP A 52 21.55 -23.79 1.53
N ASN A 53 21.05 -24.89 2.09
CA ASN A 53 19.96 -25.70 1.54
C ASN A 53 18.75 -25.61 2.47
N TRP A 54 17.82 -24.69 2.17
CA TRP A 54 16.53 -24.58 2.85
C TRP A 54 15.54 -25.61 2.28
N ASP A 55 15.90 -26.88 2.37
CA ASP A 55 15.14 -27.97 1.74
C ASP A 55 13.75 -28.11 2.38
N SER A 56 12.70 -28.14 1.55
CA SER A 56 11.28 -28.02 1.94
C SER A 56 10.60 -29.35 2.27
N ASN A 57 11.36 -30.44 2.39
CA ASN A 57 10.83 -31.79 2.61
C ASN A 57 10.52 -32.13 4.09
N GLY A 58 10.69 -31.16 5.00
CA GLY A 58 10.33 -31.32 6.40
C GLY A 58 8.82 -31.20 6.64
N ALA A 59 8.24 -32.12 7.41
CA ALA A 59 6.83 -32.00 7.86
C ALA A 59 6.60 -30.78 8.77
N CYS A 60 7.66 -30.23 9.35
CA CYS A 60 7.62 -29.06 10.21
C CYS A 60 8.86 -28.18 10.00
N HIS A 61 8.66 -26.86 9.97
CA HIS A 61 9.73 -25.86 9.88
C HIS A 61 9.69 -24.93 11.09
N ASP A 62 10.85 -24.74 11.71
CA ASP A 62 11.03 -23.90 12.88
C ASP A 62 11.69 -22.58 12.50
N PHE A 63 11.07 -21.49 12.93
CA PHE A 63 11.53 -20.12 12.73
C PHE A 63 11.88 -19.49 14.06
N LYS A 64 12.83 -18.57 14.07
CA LYS A 64 13.14 -17.69 15.18
C LYS A 64 12.56 -16.31 14.89
N LEU A 65 11.93 -15.71 15.90
CA LEU A 65 11.65 -14.27 15.92
C LEU A 65 12.90 -13.54 16.43
N THR A 66 13.49 -12.66 15.62
CA THR A 66 14.68 -11.90 16.04
C THR A 66 14.32 -10.83 17.08
N SER A 67 15.32 -10.30 17.77
CA SER A 67 15.18 -9.10 18.61
C SER A 67 15.16 -7.85 17.73
N PRO A 68 14.49 -6.75 18.14
CA PRO A 68 14.62 -5.45 17.45
C PRO A 68 16.07 -4.96 17.31
N ASN A 69 16.96 -5.37 18.24
CA ASN A 69 18.37 -5.03 18.22
C ASN A 69 19.17 -5.81 17.17
N ASP A 70 18.62 -6.90 16.64
CA ASP A 70 19.26 -7.70 15.58
C ASP A 70 19.13 -7.02 14.20
N HIS A 71 18.30 -5.97 14.08
CA HIS A 71 18.12 -5.25 12.82
C HIS A 71 19.30 -4.31 12.53
N ALA A 72 20.25 -4.79 11.75
CA ALA A 72 21.37 -3.98 11.27
C ALA A 72 20.97 -3.07 10.08
N PRO A 73 21.55 -1.86 9.95
CA PRO A 73 21.36 -1.03 8.77
C PRO A 73 21.75 -1.76 7.48
N GLY A 74 20.89 -1.70 6.46
CA GLY A 74 21.12 -2.35 5.16
C GLY A 74 20.79 -3.84 5.12
N MET A 75 20.29 -4.41 6.22
CA MET A 75 19.76 -5.77 6.24
C MET A 75 18.60 -5.90 5.24
N GLU A 76 18.71 -6.89 4.36
CA GLU A 76 17.68 -7.15 3.35
C GLU A 76 16.63 -8.11 3.90
N TYR A 77 15.37 -7.71 3.75
CA TYR A 77 14.21 -8.50 4.18
C TYR A 77 13.05 -8.35 3.19
N ILE A 78 12.10 -9.27 3.30
CA ILE A 78 10.85 -9.27 2.55
C ILE A 78 9.71 -8.86 3.48
N THR A 79 8.88 -7.92 3.04
CA THR A 79 7.61 -7.62 3.72
C THR A 79 6.47 -8.39 3.08
N VAL A 80 5.53 -8.84 3.91
CA VAL A 80 4.33 -9.55 3.44
C VAL A 80 3.11 -8.64 3.62
N SER A 81 2.39 -8.42 2.52
CA SER A 81 1.20 -7.56 2.45
C SER A 81 -0.03 -8.41 2.18
N TYR A 82 -0.93 -8.55 3.16
CA TYR A 82 -2.12 -9.39 3.01
C TYR A 82 -3.29 -8.89 3.87
N CYS A 83 -4.48 -9.41 3.58
CA CYS A 83 -5.65 -9.17 4.42
C CYS A 83 -5.69 -10.19 5.57
N TRP A 84 -5.64 -9.76 6.83
CA TRP A 84 -5.66 -10.65 8.02
C TRP A 84 -6.77 -11.72 8.00
N LYS A 85 -7.95 -11.38 7.47
CA LYS A 85 -9.00 -12.36 7.11
C LYS A 85 -8.75 -12.89 5.70
N HIS A 86 -7.65 -13.61 5.52
CA HIS A 86 -7.28 -14.18 4.23
C HIS A 86 -8.00 -15.51 4.07
N GLU A 87 -8.96 -15.57 3.17
CA GLU A 87 -9.73 -16.77 2.88
C GLU A 87 -9.37 -17.22 1.48
N GLN A 88 -8.53 -18.26 1.39
CA GLN A 88 -8.19 -18.92 0.14
C GLN A 88 -8.72 -20.36 0.18
N SER A 89 -9.29 -20.81 -0.93
CA SER A 89 -9.70 -22.22 -1.06
C SER A 89 -8.49 -23.14 -0.97
N THR A 90 -8.56 -24.12 -0.07
CA THR A 90 -7.57 -25.20 0.07
C THR A 90 -7.92 -26.43 -0.75
N SER A 91 -9.04 -26.41 -1.47
CA SER A 91 -9.51 -27.58 -2.25
C SER A 91 -8.49 -27.97 -3.30
N GLY A 92 -8.05 -29.24 -3.26
CA GLY A 92 -7.06 -29.79 -4.18
C GLY A 92 -5.60 -29.43 -3.88
N LEU A 93 -5.32 -28.53 -2.93
CA LEU A 93 -3.95 -28.20 -2.54
C LEU A 93 -3.32 -29.34 -1.74
N SER A 94 -2.02 -29.55 -1.95
CA SER A 94 -1.23 -30.42 -1.07
C SER A 94 -1.17 -29.82 0.35
N PRO A 95 -1.10 -30.65 1.41
CA PRO A 95 -0.90 -30.16 2.76
C PRO A 95 0.35 -29.29 2.86
N VAL A 96 0.23 -28.11 3.46
CA VAL A 96 1.38 -27.26 3.76
C VAL A 96 2.12 -27.79 5.00
N PRO A 97 3.45 -27.58 5.10
CA PRO A 97 4.20 -27.90 6.31
C PRO A 97 3.66 -27.16 7.53
N LYS A 98 3.88 -27.72 8.72
CA LYS A 98 3.60 -27.00 9.97
C LYS A 98 4.70 -25.98 10.27
N TYR A 99 4.31 -24.76 10.59
CA TYR A 99 5.24 -23.68 10.94
C TYR A 99 5.17 -23.34 12.43
N ARG A 100 6.33 -23.24 13.07
CA ARG A 100 6.44 -22.84 14.48
C ARG A 100 7.44 -21.72 14.65
N ILE A 101 7.17 -20.83 15.60
CA ILE A 101 8.00 -19.67 15.92
C ILE A 101 8.55 -19.82 17.33
N TRP A 102 9.87 -19.71 17.46
CA TRP A 102 10.63 -19.58 18.68
C TRP A 102 10.85 -18.10 18.98
N ASP A 103 10.33 -17.65 20.11
CA ASP A 103 10.50 -16.28 20.57
C ASP A 103 11.49 -16.27 21.74
N PRO A 104 12.72 -15.77 21.55
CA PRO A 104 13.72 -15.73 22.60
C PRO A 104 13.38 -14.73 23.73
N THR A 105 12.39 -13.86 23.52
CA THR A 105 11.94 -12.90 24.53
C THR A 105 10.81 -13.44 25.40
N SER A 106 10.15 -14.52 24.95
CA SER A 106 9.14 -15.23 25.74
C SER A 106 9.80 -16.01 26.87
N SER A 107 9.28 -15.84 28.09
CA SER A 107 9.69 -16.64 29.27
C SER A 107 9.32 -18.12 29.15
N LYS A 108 8.46 -18.47 28.18
CA LYS A 108 8.13 -19.86 27.85
C LYS A 108 9.15 -20.36 26.82
N GLU A 109 9.98 -21.34 27.18
CA GLU A 109 10.91 -22.08 26.30
C GLU A 109 10.17 -22.97 25.28
N GLU A 110 9.00 -22.56 24.81
CA GLU A 110 8.17 -23.35 23.91
C GLU A 110 7.90 -22.57 22.62
N SER A 111 8.06 -23.26 21.49
CA SER A 111 7.66 -22.75 20.19
C SER A 111 6.14 -22.59 20.13
N ARG A 112 5.65 -21.49 19.56
CA ARG A 112 4.22 -21.28 19.29
C ARG A 112 3.88 -21.51 17.81
N PRO A 113 2.62 -21.82 17.46
CA PRO A 113 2.18 -21.76 16.07
C PRO A 113 2.27 -20.33 15.51
N ILE A 114 2.28 -20.23 14.18
CA ILE A 114 2.07 -18.96 13.49
C ILE A 114 0.64 -18.45 13.75
N ARG A 115 0.51 -17.14 13.94
CA ARG A 115 -0.73 -16.36 14.06
C ARG A 115 -1.27 -15.97 12.69
N CYS A 116 -0.40 -15.75 11.70
CA CYS A 116 -0.83 -15.46 10.34
C CYS A 116 -1.39 -16.70 9.62
N PRO A 117 -2.23 -16.54 8.59
CA PRO A 117 -2.77 -17.66 7.82
C PRO A 117 -1.66 -18.53 7.23
N GLU A 118 -1.76 -19.86 7.39
CA GLU A 118 -0.69 -20.79 7.00
C GLU A 118 -0.29 -20.68 5.53
N LEU A 119 -1.27 -20.50 4.63
CA LEU A 119 -1.00 -20.31 3.20
C LEU A 119 -0.26 -19.01 2.90
N VAL A 120 -0.58 -17.92 3.61
CA VAL A 120 0.13 -16.63 3.45
C VAL A 120 1.59 -16.82 3.82
N PHE A 121 1.85 -17.45 4.98
CA PHE A 121 3.20 -17.73 5.42
C PHE A 121 3.95 -18.64 4.43
N HIS A 122 3.35 -19.77 4.07
CA HIS A 122 3.93 -20.76 3.17
C HIS A 122 4.37 -20.14 1.83
N ARG A 123 3.47 -19.38 1.20
CA ARG A 123 3.71 -18.77 -0.12
C ARG A 123 4.76 -17.66 -0.05
N ALA A 124 4.72 -16.83 1.00
CA ALA A 124 5.76 -15.83 1.25
C ALA A 124 7.13 -16.48 1.50
N TRP A 125 7.16 -17.60 2.24
CA TRP A 125 8.39 -18.34 2.50
C TRP A 125 8.95 -18.99 1.23
N GLN A 126 8.13 -19.60 0.38
CA GLN A 126 8.59 -20.12 -0.92
C GLN A 126 9.20 -19.02 -1.80
N PHE A 127 8.60 -17.82 -1.80
CA PHE A 127 9.17 -16.67 -2.49
C PHE A 127 10.52 -16.26 -1.88
N ALA A 128 10.61 -16.21 -0.55
CA ALA A 128 11.85 -15.90 0.17
C ALA A 128 12.98 -16.88 -0.13
N GLN A 129 12.67 -18.17 -0.17
CA GLN A 129 13.61 -19.22 -0.59
C GLN A 129 14.09 -18.98 -2.02
N ARG A 130 13.17 -18.71 -2.96
CA ARG A 130 13.53 -18.45 -4.37
C ARG A 130 14.40 -17.20 -4.55
N ARG A 131 14.33 -16.25 -3.62
CA ARG A 131 15.10 -14.99 -3.63
C ARG A 131 16.32 -14.99 -2.72
N ASN A 132 16.63 -16.09 -2.04
CA ASN A 132 17.71 -16.21 -1.06
C ASN A 132 17.68 -15.08 0.00
N CYS A 133 16.49 -14.75 0.50
CA CYS A 133 16.30 -13.70 1.50
C CYS A 133 15.64 -14.32 2.74
N PRO A 134 16.39 -14.61 3.83
CA PRO A 134 15.87 -15.42 4.94
C PRO A 134 14.95 -14.65 5.89
N TYR A 135 14.92 -13.32 5.80
CA TYR A 135 14.21 -12.47 6.75
C TYR A 135 12.85 -12.07 6.19
N LEU A 136 11.81 -12.56 6.85
CA LEU A 136 10.42 -12.17 6.59
C LEU A 136 9.94 -11.20 7.67
N TRP A 137 9.30 -10.11 7.23
CA TRP A 137 8.53 -9.23 8.09
C TRP A 137 7.05 -9.41 7.80
N ILE A 138 6.31 -9.88 8.80
CA ILE A 138 4.85 -10.09 8.75
C ILE A 138 4.27 -9.35 9.97
N ASP A 139 3.40 -8.38 9.75
CA ASP A 139 2.85 -7.51 10.79
C ASP A 139 2.25 -8.29 11.98
N GLN A 140 1.46 -9.34 11.74
CA GLN A 140 0.85 -10.18 12.78
C GLN A 140 1.86 -10.95 13.66
N GLU A 141 3.09 -11.12 13.16
CA GLU A 141 4.12 -11.94 13.81
C GLU A 141 5.26 -11.11 14.40
N CYS A 142 5.67 -10.08 13.67
CA CYS A 142 6.85 -9.27 13.97
C CYS A 142 6.53 -8.08 14.87
N ILE A 143 5.25 -7.70 14.97
CA ILE A 143 4.75 -6.72 15.93
C ILE A 143 4.15 -7.48 17.12
N ASP A 144 4.42 -7.01 18.33
CA ASP A 144 3.77 -7.55 19.52
C ASP A 144 2.35 -6.98 19.60
N GLN A 145 1.40 -7.76 19.10
CA GLN A 145 -0.01 -7.36 19.03
C GLN A 145 -0.67 -7.18 20.41
N GLU A 146 -0.02 -7.63 21.49
CA GLU A 146 -0.48 -7.47 22.87
C GLU A 146 0.10 -6.19 23.52
N ASP A 147 1.15 -5.61 22.95
CA ASP A 147 1.73 -4.35 23.39
C ASP A 147 1.23 -3.17 22.53
N ALA A 148 0.33 -2.37 23.12
CA ALA A 148 -0.23 -1.20 22.46
C ALA A 148 0.82 -0.15 22.06
N ALA A 149 1.93 -0.03 22.80
CA ALA A 149 3.00 0.92 22.46
C ALA A 149 3.79 0.44 21.24
N ASP A 150 4.04 -0.86 21.14
CA ASP A 150 4.73 -1.47 20.00
C ASP A 150 3.86 -1.47 18.74
N VAL A 151 2.57 -1.74 18.86
CA VAL A 151 1.59 -1.56 17.77
C VAL A 151 1.64 -0.11 17.28
N GLU A 152 1.47 0.85 18.19
CA GLU A 152 1.47 2.28 17.84
C GLU A 152 2.77 2.68 17.15
N LYS A 153 3.93 2.30 17.72
CA LYS A 153 5.24 2.55 17.12
C LYS A 153 5.31 2.06 15.68
N HIS A 154 4.86 0.84 15.41
CA HIS A 154 4.89 0.26 14.07
C HIS A 154 3.94 0.98 13.11
N LEU A 155 2.72 1.34 13.54
CA LEU A 155 1.78 2.13 12.72
C LEU A 155 2.40 3.45 12.22
N GLN A 156 3.28 4.07 13.03
CA GLN A 156 3.96 5.32 12.68
C GLN A 156 5.10 5.18 11.67
N ILE A 157 5.64 3.98 11.50
CA ILE A 157 6.81 3.73 10.64
C ILE A 157 6.50 2.76 9.50
N MET A 158 5.23 2.39 9.29
CA MET A 158 4.84 1.43 8.26
C MET A 158 5.35 1.83 6.86
N ASP A 159 5.32 3.10 6.47
CA ASP A 159 5.90 3.54 5.19
C ASP A 159 7.40 3.23 5.08
N ARG A 160 8.13 3.41 6.18
CA ARG A 160 9.57 3.14 6.28
C ARG A 160 9.88 1.64 6.21
N VAL A 161 9.06 0.80 6.85
CA VAL A 161 9.19 -0.67 6.77
C VAL A 161 9.07 -1.15 5.32
N TYR A 162 8.00 -0.77 4.62
CA TYR A 162 7.80 -1.23 3.25
C TYR A 162 8.79 -0.61 2.25
N SER A 163 9.20 0.65 2.46
CA SER A 163 10.17 1.32 1.57
C SER A 163 11.61 0.83 1.74
N ALA A 164 11.99 0.40 2.94
CA ALA A 164 13.30 -0.18 3.23
C ALA A 164 13.40 -1.67 2.85
N SER A 165 12.27 -2.38 2.75
CA SER A 165 12.27 -3.78 2.33
C SER A 165 12.85 -3.97 0.92
N ARG A 166 13.53 -5.10 0.71
CA ARG A 166 14.08 -5.45 -0.61
C ARG A 166 12.95 -5.80 -1.57
N TYR A 167 12.00 -6.59 -1.08
CA TYR A 167 10.81 -6.98 -1.81
C TYR A 167 9.59 -6.90 -0.88
N THR A 168 8.47 -6.50 -1.45
CA THR A 168 7.16 -6.72 -0.85
C THR A 168 6.47 -7.82 -1.65
N VAL A 169 5.88 -8.79 -0.96
CA VAL A 169 5.03 -9.80 -1.58
C VAL A 169 3.60 -9.63 -1.12
N ALA A 170 2.66 -9.74 -2.04
CA ALA A 170 1.23 -9.74 -1.76
C ALA A 170 0.63 -11.09 -2.18
N PRO A 171 0.50 -12.05 -1.24
CA PRO A 171 -0.24 -13.28 -1.49
C PRO A 171 -1.73 -12.97 -1.65
N LEU A 172 -2.24 -13.14 -2.87
CA LEU A 172 -3.65 -12.96 -3.17
C LEU A 172 -4.44 -14.22 -2.86
N SER A 173 -5.69 -14.07 -2.48
CA SER A 173 -6.62 -15.15 -2.15
C SER A 173 -7.37 -15.63 -3.38
N ILE A 174 -7.48 -14.75 -4.40
CA ILE A 174 -8.19 -15.00 -5.65
C ILE A 174 -7.20 -15.05 -6.82
N GLY A 175 -7.36 -16.06 -7.68
CA GLY A 175 -6.62 -16.22 -8.93
C GLY A 175 -7.54 -16.47 -10.13
N PRO A 176 -6.99 -16.71 -11.33
CA PRO A 176 -7.76 -17.00 -12.53
C PRO A 176 -8.66 -18.22 -12.35
N SER A 177 -9.88 -18.18 -12.89
CA SER A 177 -10.86 -19.29 -12.80
C SER A 177 -10.60 -20.40 -13.81
N SER A 178 -9.75 -20.17 -14.82
CA SER A 178 -9.42 -21.17 -15.85
C SER A 178 -7.97 -21.09 -16.29
N PHE A 179 -7.44 -22.22 -16.78
CA PHE A 179 -6.10 -22.28 -17.34
C PHE A 179 -5.94 -21.35 -18.56
N LYS A 180 -6.99 -21.20 -19.39
CA LYS A 180 -7.00 -20.25 -20.52
C LYS A 180 -6.72 -18.83 -20.04
N GLN A 181 -7.44 -18.35 -19.02
CA GLN A 181 -7.23 -17.01 -18.45
C GLN A 181 -5.81 -16.80 -17.92
N LEU A 182 -5.24 -17.81 -17.25
CA LEU A 182 -3.87 -17.77 -16.77
C LEU A 182 -2.85 -17.66 -17.94
N VAL A 183 -2.99 -18.51 -18.95
CA VAL A 183 -2.12 -18.48 -20.14
C VAL A 183 -2.22 -17.13 -20.85
N CYS A 184 -3.44 -16.60 -21.00
CA CYS A 184 -3.68 -15.28 -21.57
C CYS A 184 -2.96 -14.18 -20.78
N LEU A 185 -3.02 -14.22 -19.45
CA LEU A 185 -2.36 -13.25 -18.58
C LEU A 185 -0.82 -13.32 -18.71
N VAL A 186 -0.23 -14.51 -18.69
CA VAL A 186 1.22 -14.70 -18.84
C VAL A 186 1.70 -14.26 -20.22
N LYS A 187 0.92 -14.52 -21.28
CA LYS A 187 1.25 -14.17 -22.67
C LYS A 187 0.92 -12.72 -23.06
N LEU A 188 0.34 -11.93 -22.14
CA LEU A 188 -0.14 -10.58 -22.43
C LEU A 188 0.99 -9.69 -23.00
N HIS A 189 2.20 -9.77 -22.44
CA HIS A 189 3.34 -8.99 -22.93
C HIS A 189 3.75 -9.35 -24.37
N GLY A 190 3.88 -10.64 -24.70
CA GLY A 190 4.28 -11.07 -26.05
C GLY A 190 3.24 -10.71 -27.12
N THR A 191 1.97 -10.65 -26.74
CA THR A 191 0.85 -10.29 -27.62
C THR A 191 0.82 -8.78 -27.91
N LEU A 192 1.08 -7.94 -26.90
CA LEU A 192 1.05 -6.47 -27.05
C LEU A 192 2.24 -5.92 -27.85
N THR A 193 3.36 -6.66 -27.93
CA THR A 193 4.55 -6.24 -28.69
C THR A 193 4.58 -6.72 -30.13
N SER A 194 3.64 -7.57 -30.57
CA SER A 194 3.62 -8.13 -31.93
C SER A 194 2.44 -7.56 -32.75
N PRO A 195 2.70 -6.73 -33.79
CA PRO A 195 1.65 -6.13 -34.63
C PRO A 195 0.83 -7.15 -35.43
N GLN A 196 1.28 -8.41 -35.49
CA GLN A 196 0.69 -9.45 -36.34
C GLN A 196 -0.35 -10.31 -35.61
N TYR A 197 -0.46 -10.17 -34.29
CA TYR A 197 -1.51 -10.85 -33.55
C TYR A 197 -2.78 -9.97 -33.57
N PRO A 198 -3.89 -10.46 -34.15
CA PRO A 198 -5.16 -9.78 -33.95
C PRO A 198 -5.38 -9.63 -32.44
N TRP A 199 -5.89 -8.47 -32.01
CA TRP A 199 -6.43 -8.25 -30.67
C TRP A 199 -7.51 -9.31 -30.42
N SER A 200 -7.06 -10.44 -29.88
CA SER A 200 -7.73 -11.74 -29.94
C SER A 200 -8.15 -12.17 -28.54
N ASP A 201 -8.82 -13.32 -28.46
CA ASP A 201 -9.12 -14.12 -27.26
C ASP A 201 -8.10 -14.02 -26.11
N HIS A 202 -6.82 -13.80 -26.40
CA HIS A 202 -5.77 -13.61 -25.39
C HIS A 202 -5.93 -12.32 -24.58
N VAL A 203 -6.22 -11.19 -25.22
CA VAL A 203 -6.41 -9.92 -24.51
C VAL A 203 -7.68 -9.98 -23.67
N THR A 204 -8.77 -10.48 -24.25
CA THR A 204 -10.04 -10.68 -23.52
C THR A 204 -9.84 -11.59 -22.31
N GLY A 205 -9.19 -12.75 -22.50
CA GLY A 205 -8.93 -13.67 -21.39
C GLY A 205 -8.00 -13.10 -20.31
N ALA A 206 -7.04 -12.24 -20.68
CA ALA A 206 -6.18 -11.56 -19.71
C ALA A 206 -6.93 -10.47 -18.95
N VAL A 207 -7.80 -9.71 -19.61
CA VAL A 207 -8.66 -8.71 -18.98
C VAL A 207 -9.65 -9.36 -18.02
N ASP A 208 -10.26 -10.48 -18.41
CA ASP A 208 -11.13 -11.26 -17.53
C ASP A 208 -10.36 -11.75 -16.29
N ALA A 209 -9.14 -12.28 -16.48
CA ALA A 209 -8.27 -12.71 -15.39
C ALA A 209 -7.95 -11.55 -14.44
N LEU A 210 -7.54 -10.40 -14.98
CA LEU A 210 -7.22 -9.21 -14.21
C LEU A 210 -8.45 -8.66 -13.48
N GLY A 211 -9.63 -8.72 -14.09
CA GLY A 211 -10.90 -8.37 -13.44
C GLY A 211 -11.14 -9.21 -12.20
N ILE A 212 -11.01 -10.53 -12.33
CA ILE A 212 -11.13 -11.49 -11.20
C ILE A 212 -10.07 -11.21 -10.13
N ILE A 213 -8.79 -11.08 -10.51
CA ILE A 213 -7.68 -10.81 -9.59
C ILE A 213 -7.92 -9.48 -8.84
N SER A 214 -8.36 -8.44 -9.55
CA SER A 214 -8.62 -7.12 -8.96
C SER A 214 -9.80 -7.11 -7.99
N SER A 215 -10.67 -8.12 -8.02
CA SER A 215 -11.74 -8.28 -7.05
C SER A 215 -11.24 -8.76 -5.68
N ASP A 216 -9.98 -9.20 -5.57
CA ASP A 216 -9.38 -9.56 -4.29
C ASP A 216 -9.40 -8.37 -3.33
N ARG A 217 -9.84 -8.62 -2.09
CA ARG A 217 -9.97 -7.62 -1.03
C ARG A 217 -8.69 -6.82 -0.81
N TRP A 218 -7.52 -7.40 -1.07
CA TRP A 218 -6.24 -6.73 -0.97
C TRP A 218 -6.18 -5.42 -1.77
N PHE A 219 -6.76 -5.36 -2.99
CA PHE A 219 -6.75 -4.14 -3.81
C PHE A 219 -7.57 -2.99 -3.23
N TRP A 220 -8.48 -3.29 -2.30
CA TRP A 220 -9.45 -2.34 -1.78
C TRP A 220 -9.25 -2.06 -0.30
N ARG A 221 -8.31 -2.69 0.39
CA ARG A 221 -8.05 -2.42 1.81
C ARG A 221 -7.13 -1.21 1.95
N THR A 222 -7.50 -0.23 2.78
CA THR A 222 -6.70 1.00 2.96
C THR A 222 -5.29 0.74 3.46
N TRP A 223 -5.08 -0.25 4.34
CA TRP A 223 -3.74 -0.63 4.77
C TRP A 223 -2.89 -1.20 3.62
N ALA A 224 -3.43 -2.14 2.84
CA ALA A 224 -2.76 -2.68 1.65
C ALA A 224 -2.44 -1.58 0.62
N PHE A 225 -3.26 -0.53 0.53
CA PHE A 225 -2.94 0.64 -0.27
C PHE A 225 -1.65 1.32 0.18
N GLN A 226 -1.46 1.57 1.48
CA GLN A 226 -0.21 2.13 2.01
C GLN A 226 0.97 1.22 1.70
N GLU A 227 0.83 -0.06 1.99
CA GLU A 227 1.86 -1.09 1.83
C GLU A 227 2.31 -1.14 0.37
N LYS A 228 1.37 -1.24 -0.56
CA LYS A 228 1.59 -1.14 -2.01
C LYS A 228 2.29 0.16 -2.39
N HIS A 229 1.81 1.29 -1.88
CA HIS A 229 2.34 2.61 -2.23
C HIS A 229 3.79 2.76 -1.76
N CYS A 230 4.11 2.38 -0.53
CA CYS A 230 5.43 2.60 0.05
C CYS A 230 6.48 1.57 -0.39
N SER A 231 6.05 0.44 -0.95
CA SER A 231 6.91 -0.63 -1.43
C SER A 231 7.87 -0.17 -2.53
N ARG A 232 9.15 -0.55 -2.43
CA ARG A 232 10.13 -0.32 -3.50
C ARG A 232 9.94 -1.26 -4.68
N THR A 233 9.64 -2.53 -4.41
CA THR A 233 9.44 -3.56 -5.44
C THR A 233 8.37 -4.52 -4.93
N LEU A 234 7.22 -4.52 -5.59
CA LEU A 234 6.06 -5.31 -5.19
C LEU A 234 5.86 -6.49 -6.16
N TYR A 235 5.67 -7.67 -5.60
CA TYR A 235 5.26 -8.87 -6.30
C TYR A 235 3.88 -9.33 -5.85
N LEU A 236 3.02 -9.66 -6.79
CA LEU A 236 1.76 -10.35 -6.52
C LEU A 236 1.99 -11.86 -6.64
N LEU A 237 1.64 -12.62 -5.61
CA LEU A 237 1.56 -14.07 -5.72
C LEU A 237 0.11 -14.41 -6.02
N ILE A 238 -0.15 -14.87 -7.25
CA ILE A 238 -1.49 -15.15 -7.74
C ILE A 238 -1.69 -16.66 -7.69
N PRO A 239 -2.64 -17.15 -6.89
CA PRO A 239 -2.82 -18.58 -6.71
C PRO A 239 -3.31 -19.21 -8.02
N THR A 240 -2.81 -20.40 -8.30
CA THR A 240 -3.19 -21.23 -9.44
C THR A 240 -3.75 -22.57 -8.96
N ASN A 241 -4.51 -23.25 -9.82
CA ASN A 241 -4.94 -24.60 -9.50
C ASN A 241 -3.78 -25.59 -9.63
N PRO A 242 -3.66 -26.56 -8.71
CA PRO A 242 -2.69 -27.64 -8.82
C PRO A 242 -2.78 -28.37 -10.16
N GLY A 243 -1.63 -28.64 -10.77
CA GLY A 243 -1.53 -29.28 -12.09
C GLY A 243 -1.62 -28.32 -13.29
N TRP A 244 -1.78 -27.02 -13.05
CA TRP A 244 -1.58 -26.02 -14.11
C TRP A 244 -0.09 -25.82 -14.35
N GLU A 245 0.43 -26.48 -15.37
CA GLU A 245 1.81 -26.30 -15.82
C GLU A 245 1.89 -25.15 -16.81
N ILE A 246 2.70 -24.14 -16.51
CA ILE A 246 2.93 -23.02 -17.40
C ILE A 246 4.22 -23.31 -18.16
N ASP A 247 4.09 -23.94 -19.32
CA ASP A 247 5.20 -24.18 -20.23
C ASP A 247 5.75 -22.86 -20.76
N GLY A 248 7.03 -22.57 -20.51
CA GLY A 248 7.77 -21.59 -21.32
C GLY A 248 8.89 -20.84 -20.61
N ASP A 249 10.03 -20.76 -21.32
CA ASP A 249 11.02 -19.71 -21.15
C ASP A 249 10.51 -18.39 -21.73
N PHE A 250 9.59 -17.73 -21.03
CA PHE A 250 9.13 -16.37 -21.35
C PHE A 250 10.20 -15.32 -21.00
N GLU A 251 11.34 -15.36 -21.69
CA GLU A 251 12.44 -14.42 -21.47
C GLU A 251 12.11 -13.07 -22.13
N VAL A 252 11.76 -12.08 -21.30
CA VAL A 252 11.86 -10.67 -21.66
C VAL A 252 12.43 -9.91 -20.46
N ASP A 253 13.67 -9.42 -20.59
CA ASP A 253 14.32 -8.38 -19.79
C ASP A 253 13.97 -8.33 -18.29
N GLY A 254 14.24 -9.39 -17.53
CA GLY A 254 14.24 -9.35 -16.05
C GLY A 254 12.88 -9.22 -15.34
N PHE A 255 11.76 -9.18 -16.08
CA PHE A 255 10.40 -9.00 -15.52
C PHE A 255 9.46 -10.20 -15.71
N LYS A 256 10.00 -11.37 -16.06
CA LYS A 256 9.23 -12.61 -16.33
C LYS A 256 8.34 -13.02 -15.14
N PRO A 257 7.06 -13.41 -15.38
CA PRO A 257 6.27 -14.11 -14.38
C PRO A 257 6.93 -15.43 -14.00
N VAL A 258 7.16 -15.65 -12.70
CA VAL A 258 7.83 -16.87 -12.20
C VAL A 258 6.81 -17.73 -11.49
N VAL A 259 6.81 -19.03 -11.76
CA VAL A 259 6.04 -19.98 -10.96
C VAL A 259 6.80 -20.28 -9.66
N ILE A 260 6.14 -20.09 -8.52
CA ILE A 260 6.69 -20.35 -7.19
C ILE A 260 5.64 -21.16 -6.44
N GLY A 261 5.91 -22.44 -6.18
CA GLY A 261 4.90 -23.34 -5.63
C GLY A 261 3.66 -23.38 -6.54
N ASN A 262 2.48 -23.10 -5.97
CA ASN A 262 1.22 -23.02 -6.71
C ASN A 262 0.84 -21.58 -7.10
N ASP A 263 1.80 -20.67 -7.16
CA ASP A 263 1.58 -19.28 -7.53
C ASP A 263 2.26 -18.90 -8.83
N VAL A 264 1.62 -18.01 -9.59
CA VAL A 264 2.33 -17.15 -10.53
C VAL A 264 2.67 -15.85 -9.87
N CYS A 265 3.97 -15.57 -9.82
CA CYS A 265 4.53 -14.37 -9.25
C CYS A 265 4.69 -13.29 -10.33
N PHE A 266 3.93 -12.20 -10.23
CA PHE A 266 4.04 -11.04 -11.11
C PHE A 266 4.70 -9.86 -10.42
N ASN A 267 5.66 -9.21 -11.08
CA ASN A 267 6.12 -7.90 -10.64
C ASN A 267 5.06 -6.85 -10.99
N MET A 268 4.68 -6.00 -10.04
CA MET A 268 3.63 -5.00 -10.27
C MET A 268 4.04 -3.95 -11.31
N LEU A 269 5.32 -3.58 -11.39
CA LEU A 269 5.82 -2.67 -12.42
C LEU A 269 5.66 -3.25 -13.84
N TRP A 270 5.83 -4.57 -13.98
CA TRP A 270 5.62 -5.23 -15.27
C TRP A 270 4.15 -5.16 -15.68
N LEU A 271 3.22 -5.49 -14.78
CA LEU A 271 1.78 -5.37 -15.05
C LEU A 271 1.43 -3.94 -15.47
N HIS A 272 2.03 -2.94 -14.84
CA HIS A 272 1.85 -1.54 -15.19
C HIS A 272 2.38 -1.20 -16.57
N ILE A 273 3.60 -1.63 -16.93
CA ILE A 273 4.17 -1.43 -18.26
C ILE A 273 3.28 -2.10 -19.32
N VAL A 274 2.88 -3.35 -19.09
CA VAL A 274 2.04 -4.10 -20.01
C VAL A 274 0.69 -3.40 -20.23
N ILE A 275 0.03 -2.94 -19.17
CA ILE A 275 -1.25 -2.22 -19.30
C ILE A 275 -1.06 -0.85 -19.98
N LYS A 276 0.10 -0.19 -19.82
CA LYS A 276 0.37 1.14 -20.41
C LYS A 276 0.90 1.12 -21.84
N SER A 277 1.62 0.08 -22.23
CA SER A 277 2.22 -0.05 -23.56
C SER A 277 1.21 -0.37 -24.66
N ASP A 278 -0.08 -0.34 -24.35
CA ASP A 278 -1.19 -0.54 -25.27
C ASP A 278 -1.20 0.52 -26.40
N PRO A 279 -1.07 0.11 -27.69
CA PRO A 279 -1.21 0.97 -28.87
C PRO A 279 -2.54 1.73 -28.93
N CYS A 280 -3.60 1.20 -28.31
CA CYS A 280 -4.90 1.83 -28.23
C CYS A 280 -4.86 3.15 -27.44
N SER A 281 -3.98 3.24 -26.43
CA SER A 281 -3.74 4.49 -25.70
C SER A 281 -3.07 5.57 -26.57
N GLN A 282 -2.33 5.18 -27.61
CA GLN A 282 -1.73 6.09 -28.60
C GLN A 282 -2.72 6.47 -29.72
N GLN A 283 -3.71 5.61 -30.01
CA GLN A 283 -4.80 5.89 -30.96
C GLN A 283 -5.99 6.67 -30.37
N LEU A 284 -5.95 7.07 -29.09
CA LEU A 284 -6.97 7.89 -28.40
C LEU A 284 -7.25 9.27 -29.05
N GLY A 285 -6.53 9.65 -30.10
CA GLY A 285 -6.86 10.79 -30.97
C GLY A 285 -8.01 10.54 -31.95
N CYS A 286 -8.43 9.29 -32.19
CA CYS A 286 -9.45 8.96 -33.19
C CYS A 286 -10.71 8.40 -32.52
N LYS A 287 -11.63 9.29 -32.13
CA LYS A 287 -12.87 8.96 -31.40
C LYS A 287 -13.97 8.28 -32.23
N GLU A 288 -13.86 8.20 -33.54
CA GLU A 288 -15.05 8.02 -34.40
C GLU A 288 -15.42 6.57 -34.78
N ASN A 289 -14.63 5.55 -34.47
CA ASN A 289 -14.89 4.17 -34.97
C ASN A 289 -15.24 3.11 -33.89
N TRP A 290 -15.57 3.51 -32.67
CA TRP A 290 -15.90 2.57 -31.59
C TRP A 290 -17.38 2.15 -31.59
N ILE A 291 -17.84 1.52 -32.67
CA ILE A 291 -19.22 0.98 -32.78
C ILE A 291 -19.15 -0.55 -32.69
N GLY A 292 -19.01 -1.05 -31.46
CA GLY A 292 -19.12 -2.47 -31.11
C GLY A 292 -19.18 -2.62 -29.59
N SER A 293 -20.15 -3.36 -29.05
CA SER A 293 -20.38 -3.49 -27.60
C SER A 293 -19.17 -4.01 -26.82
N GLY A 294 -18.36 -4.89 -27.42
CA GLY A 294 -17.20 -5.49 -26.76
C GLY A 294 -16.01 -4.54 -26.54
N THR A 295 -15.84 -3.49 -27.35
CA THR A 295 -14.71 -2.57 -27.21
C THR A 295 -14.94 -1.51 -26.13
N TYR A 296 -16.20 -1.13 -25.90
CA TYR A 296 -16.57 -0.22 -24.81
C TYR A 296 -16.43 -0.87 -23.43
N GLU A 297 -16.91 -2.10 -23.26
CA GLU A 297 -16.75 -2.86 -22.01
C GLU A 297 -15.27 -3.14 -21.71
N LEU A 298 -14.49 -3.46 -22.75
CA LEU A 298 -13.04 -3.59 -22.65
C LEU A 298 -12.37 -2.28 -22.24
N HIS A 299 -12.74 -1.14 -22.83
CA HIS A 299 -12.22 0.17 -22.45
C HIS A 299 -12.58 0.55 -21.01
N GLN A 300 -13.80 0.29 -20.57
CA GLN A 300 -14.20 0.55 -19.17
C GLN A 300 -13.47 -0.39 -18.21
N THR A 301 -13.29 -1.65 -18.58
CA THR A 301 -12.54 -2.62 -17.77
C THR A 301 -11.06 -2.24 -17.73
N GLN A 302 -10.44 -1.88 -18.85
CA GLN A 302 -9.09 -1.31 -18.90
C GLN A 302 -8.98 -0.05 -18.05
N LYS A 303 -9.92 0.89 -18.14
CA LYS A 303 -9.92 2.11 -17.32
C LYS A 303 -10.05 1.79 -15.84
N THR A 304 -10.82 0.76 -15.49
CA THR A 304 -10.98 0.24 -14.13
C THR A 304 -9.70 -0.45 -13.64
N LEU A 305 -9.07 -1.27 -14.48
CA LEU A 305 -7.79 -1.92 -14.23
C LEU A 305 -6.65 -0.89 -14.14
N ILE A 306 -6.62 0.12 -14.99
CA ILE A 306 -5.73 1.30 -14.90
C ILE A 306 -6.01 2.06 -13.59
N THR A 307 -7.26 2.19 -13.20
CA THR A 307 -7.62 2.84 -11.92
C THR A 307 -7.15 2.01 -10.71
N HIS A 308 -7.19 0.68 -10.76
CA HIS A 308 -6.83 -0.19 -9.62
C HIS A 308 -5.35 -0.59 -9.58
N PHE A 309 -4.72 -0.75 -10.75
CA PHE A 309 -3.33 -1.14 -10.89
C PHE A 309 -2.40 0.06 -11.14
N ILE A 310 -2.80 1.05 -11.96
CA ILE A 310 -1.95 2.18 -12.37
C ILE A 310 -2.07 3.43 -11.48
N GLN A 311 -3.25 3.79 -10.96
CA GLN A 311 -3.34 4.99 -10.10
C GLN A 311 -2.55 4.81 -8.80
N SER A 312 -2.40 3.58 -8.33
CA SER A 312 -1.61 3.19 -7.15
C SER A 312 -0.09 3.17 -7.35
N ASP A 313 0.41 2.95 -8.57
CA ASP A 313 1.87 2.90 -8.86
C ASP A 313 2.36 4.17 -9.56
N ARG A 314 1.84 5.27 -9.04
CA ARG A 314 2.23 6.62 -9.42
C ARG A 314 3.61 6.98 -8.83
N ASN A 315 4.19 6.14 -7.96
CA ASN A 315 5.51 6.37 -7.36
C ASN A 315 6.69 6.25 -8.32
N ALA A 316 6.68 5.34 -9.30
CA ALA A 316 7.75 5.27 -10.29
C ALA A 316 7.79 6.53 -11.19
N LEU A 317 6.62 7.09 -11.55
CA LEU A 317 6.52 8.30 -12.39
C LEU A 317 6.56 9.62 -11.58
N TRP A 318 6.11 9.66 -10.33
CA TRP A 318 6.24 10.85 -9.46
C TRP A 318 7.66 11.06 -8.95
N ARG A 319 8.44 9.99 -8.72
CA ARG A 319 9.90 10.13 -8.47
C ARG A 319 10.61 10.80 -9.65
N LEU A 320 10.07 10.64 -10.87
CA LEU A 320 10.60 11.26 -12.09
C LEU A 320 9.95 12.62 -12.38
N SER A 321 8.68 12.83 -12.03
CA SER A 321 7.97 14.10 -12.20
C SER A 321 8.19 15.01 -10.98
N ARG A 322 9.28 15.78 -11.04
CA ARG A 322 9.57 16.90 -10.11
C ARG A 322 8.61 18.09 -10.23
N SER A 323 7.57 18.01 -11.06
CA SER A 323 6.78 19.17 -11.53
C SER A 323 5.38 19.30 -10.93
N THR A 324 4.91 18.34 -10.14
CA THR A 324 3.59 18.45 -9.50
C THR A 324 3.63 19.39 -8.30
N LEU A 325 2.69 20.32 -8.23
CA LEU A 325 2.46 21.12 -7.03
C LEU A 325 2.13 20.18 -5.86
N MET A 326 2.74 20.39 -4.69
CA MET A 326 2.51 19.54 -3.50
C MET A 326 1.02 19.40 -3.14
N ASN A 327 0.20 20.42 -3.43
CA ASN A 327 -1.25 20.42 -3.28
C ASN A 327 -1.94 19.29 -4.07
N GLU A 328 -1.49 19.01 -5.29
CA GLU A 328 -2.06 17.93 -6.10
C GLU A 328 -1.74 16.55 -5.51
N ARG A 329 -0.56 16.41 -4.89
CA ARG A 329 -0.16 15.16 -4.21
C ARG A 329 -1.10 14.86 -3.05
N TYR A 330 -1.38 15.85 -2.20
CA TYR A 330 -2.27 15.70 -1.06
C TYR A 330 -3.71 15.34 -1.46
N ARG A 331 -4.24 16.02 -2.47
CA ARG A 331 -5.57 15.75 -3.02
C ARG A 331 -5.65 14.37 -3.65
N ASP A 332 -4.68 14.01 -4.49
CA ASP A 332 -4.71 12.74 -5.23
C ASP A 332 -4.53 11.56 -4.26
N MET A 333 -3.69 11.70 -3.23
CA MET A 333 -3.54 10.72 -2.16
C MET A 333 -4.86 10.49 -1.42
N TYR A 334 -5.56 11.58 -1.05
CA TYR A 334 -6.86 11.49 -0.41
C TYR A 334 -7.87 10.76 -1.29
N ARG A 335 -7.98 11.12 -2.57
CA ARG A 335 -8.89 10.47 -3.52
C ARG A 335 -8.62 8.97 -3.68
N MET A 336 -7.36 8.58 -3.69
CA MET A 336 -6.96 7.18 -3.81
C MET A 336 -7.31 6.39 -2.53
N MET A 337 -7.01 6.97 -1.37
CA MET A 337 -7.33 6.38 -0.07
C MET A 337 -8.84 6.30 0.17
N ASP A 338 -9.60 7.30 -0.26
CA ASP A 338 -11.04 7.38 -0.01
C ASP A 338 -11.83 6.23 -0.65
N ARG A 339 -11.38 5.80 -1.83
CA ARG A 339 -11.92 4.64 -2.56
C ARG A 339 -11.62 3.30 -1.89
N SER A 340 -10.72 3.27 -0.91
CA SER A 340 -10.34 2.04 -0.21
C SER A 340 -11.24 1.80 1.02
N SER A 341 -11.67 0.56 1.19
CA SER A 341 -12.34 0.07 2.40
C SER A 341 -11.42 0.15 3.63
N ASN A 342 -11.94 0.76 4.69
CA ASN A 342 -11.29 0.78 5.99
C ASN A 342 -12.28 0.31 7.07
N LEU A 343 -11.79 -0.48 8.02
CA LEU A 343 -12.57 -0.88 9.20
C LEU A 343 -12.58 0.22 10.27
N LYS A 344 -11.51 1.02 10.33
CA LYS A 344 -11.36 2.11 11.30
C LYS A 344 -11.08 3.42 10.59
N THR A 345 -11.91 4.44 10.83
CA THR A 345 -11.74 5.74 10.18
C THR A 345 -10.41 6.41 10.58
N ALA A 346 -9.98 6.29 11.84
CA ALA A 346 -8.76 6.91 12.33
C ALA A 346 -7.49 6.42 11.61
N ASP A 347 -7.45 5.15 11.20
CA ASP A 347 -6.32 4.57 10.45
C ASP A 347 -6.06 5.31 9.13
N ARG A 348 -7.10 5.91 8.52
CA ARG A 348 -6.94 6.73 7.30
C ARG A 348 -6.00 7.91 7.53
N LEU A 349 -5.98 8.50 8.72
CA LEU A 349 -5.10 9.61 9.04
C LEU A 349 -3.63 9.17 9.09
N SER A 350 -3.35 8.06 9.79
CA SER A 350 -1.99 7.49 9.87
C SER A 350 -1.49 7.06 8.50
N ILE A 351 -2.33 6.37 7.71
CA ILE A 351 -2.02 5.95 6.34
C ILE A 351 -1.71 7.15 5.46
N TYR A 352 -2.54 8.19 5.54
CA TYR A 352 -2.32 9.41 4.77
C TYR A 352 -1.01 10.11 5.16
N ALA A 353 -0.74 10.25 6.46
CA ALA A 353 0.48 10.87 6.96
C ALA A 353 1.73 10.15 6.45
N ASN A 354 1.70 8.82 6.54
CA ASN A 354 2.75 7.92 6.07
C ASN A 354 2.96 8.04 4.54
N ALA A 355 1.89 7.90 3.74
CA ALA A 355 1.99 7.91 2.28
C ALA A 355 2.38 9.29 1.71
N CYS A 356 2.06 10.37 2.43
CA CYS A 356 2.48 11.72 2.08
C CYS A 356 3.87 12.10 2.61
N HIS A 357 4.47 11.28 3.48
CA HIS A 357 5.69 11.63 4.24
C HIS A 357 5.56 12.98 4.95
N LEU A 358 4.49 13.16 5.72
CA LEU A 358 4.36 14.35 6.56
C LEU A 358 5.46 14.33 7.65
N ASP A 359 5.76 15.45 8.28
CA ASP A 359 6.69 15.48 9.44
C ASP A 359 6.00 15.09 10.75
N TYR A 360 4.66 15.12 10.73
CA TYR A 360 3.81 14.79 11.85
C TYR A 360 3.03 13.53 11.58
N ARG A 361 2.71 12.80 12.65
CA ARG A 361 1.87 11.62 12.62
C ARG A 361 0.74 11.69 13.62
N VAL A 362 -0.22 10.79 13.45
CA VAL A 362 -1.43 10.71 14.27
C VAL A 362 -1.41 9.44 15.10
N LEU A 363 -1.56 9.60 16.42
CA LEU A 363 -1.82 8.54 17.38
C LEU A 363 -3.28 8.09 17.24
N SER A 364 -3.55 7.20 16.27
CA SER A 364 -4.91 6.87 15.82
C SER A 364 -5.76 6.25 16.92
N ASN A 365 -5.13 5.50 17.83
CA ASN A 365 -5.77 4.91 19.01
C ASN A 365 -6.41 5.96 19.96
N ARG A 366 -5.88 7.18 20.01
CA ARG A 366 -6.42 8.27 20.84
C ARG A 366 -7.66 8.91 20.22
N LEU A 367 -7.73 8.91 18.89
CA LEU A 367 -8.77 9.59 18.12
C LEU A 367 -9.89 8.65 17.64
N ASP A 368 -9.76 7.34 17.80
CA ASP A 368 -10.79 6.37 17.41
C ASP A 368 -11.99 6.35 18.38
N LYS A 369 -12.60 7.51 18.60
CA LYS A 369 -13.78 7.70 19.45
C LYS A 369 -14.83 8.55 18.74
N PRO A 370 -16.14 8.35 18.98
CA PRO A 370 -17.18 9.06 18.23
C PRO A 370 -17.15 10.59 18.36
N GLN A 371 -16.60 11.14 19.44
CA GLN A 371 -16.56 12.60 19.63
C GLN A 371 -15.60 13.35 18.70
N PHE A 372 -14.70 12.64 18.03
CA PHE A 372 -13.73 13.27 17.12
C PHE A 372 -14.24 13.25 15.69
N SER A 373 -14.28 14.43 15.09
CA SER A 373 -14.57 14.68 13.68
C SER A 373 -13.39 14.23 12.81
N TYR A 374 -13.63 13.36 11.82
CA TYR A 374 -12.61 12.93 10.86
C TYR A 374 -12.03 14.13 10.10
N SER A 375 -12.91 14.99 9.58
CA SER A 375 -12.54 16.20 8.83
C SER A 375 -11.62 17.12 9.62
N THR A 376 -11.93 17.31 10.91
CA THR A 376 -11.15 18.17 11.80
C THR A 376 -9.81 17.54 12.17
N CYS A 377 -9.78 16.23 12.44
CA CYS A 377 -8.53 15.54 12.70
C CYS A 377 -7.58 15.59 11.50
N PHE A 378 -8.14 15.47 10.28
CA PHE A 378 -7.37 15.59 9.06
C PHE A 378 -6.84 17.01 8.84
N LEU A 379 -7.69 18.03 9.03
CA LEU A 379 -7.27 19.42 8.95
C LEU A 379 -6.17 19.73 9.97
N ALA A 380 -6.32 19.25 11.21
CA ALA A 380 -5.33 19.40 12.26
C ALA A 380 -3.97 18.79 11.88
N LEU A 381 -3.96 17.58 11.30
CA LEU A 381 -2.75 16.92 10.80
C LEU A 381 -2.06 17.75 9.71
N LEU A 382 -2.82 18.23 8.72
CA LEU A 382 -2.26 19.05 7.62
C LEU A 382 -1.72 20.38 8.15
N LEU A 383 -2.47 21.05 9.03
CA LEU A 383 -2.06 22.33 9.60
C LEU A 383 -0.84 22.19 10.51
N ALA A 384 -0.72 21.12 11.29
CA ALA A 384 0.46 20.85 12.10
C ALA A 384 1.71 20.70 11.22
N HIS A 385 1.59 19.95 10.12
CA HIS A 385 2.68 19.77 9.16
C HIS A 385 3.10 21.07 8.46
N ILE A 386 2.14 21.90 8.06
CA ILE A 386 2.41 23.08 7.25
C ILE A 386 2.77 24.29 8.10
N HIS A 387 2.10 24.43 9.25
CA HIS A 387 2.27 25.53 10.21
C HIS A 387 2.50 24.94 11.62
N PRO A 388 3.74 24.53 11.94
CA PRO A 388 4.08 24.01 13.27
C PRO A 388 3.75 24.97 14.43
N ASN A 389 3.76 26.29 14.15
CA ASN A 389 3.44 27.32 15.13
C ASN A 389 1.92 27.51 15.29
N GLY A 390 1.43 27.40 16.52
CA GLY A 390 -0.01 27.53 16.84
C GLY A 390 -0.61 28.89 16.50
N ASP A 391 0.12 30.00 16.65
CA ASP A 391 -0.40 31.33 16.28
C ASP A 391 -0.60 31.45 14.77
N GLN A 392 0.29 30.83 13.99
CA GLN A 392 0.12 30.77 12.54
C GLN A 392 -1.11 29.97 12.16
N ARG A 393 -1.35 28.80 12.77
CA ARG A 393 -2.57 28.01 12.53
C ARG A 393 -3.84 28.77 12.88
N ARG A 394 -3.89 29.38 14.08
CA ARG A 394 -5.00 30.22 14.54
C ARG A 394 -5.31 31.33 13.56
N LYS A 395 -4.28 32.07 13.13
CA LYS A 395 -4.40 33.13 12.15
C LYS A 395 -4.93 32.61 10.81
N ARG A 396 -4.36 31.51 10.29
CA ARG A 396 -4.76 30.90 9.02
C ARG A 396 -6.22 30.46 9.01
N ILE A 397 -6.68 29.79 10.07
CA ILE A 397 -8.09 29.41 10.21
C ILE A 397 -8.97 30.66 10.25
N SER A 398 -8.59 31.68 11.02
CA SER A 398 -9.36 32.92 11.10
C SER A 398 -9.43 33.67 9.77
N ASP A 399 -8.33 33.74 9.01
CA ASP A 399 -8.25 34.46 7.73
C ASP A 399 -9.11 33.80 6.63
N HIS A 400 -9.37 32.49 6.75
CA HIS A 400 -10.09 31.70 5.75
C HIS A 400 -11.42 31.12 6.26
N TRP A 401 -11.91 31.53 7.43
CA TRP A 401 -13.10 30.94 8.06
C TRP A 401 -14.33 30.99 7.16
N ASP A 402 -14.61 32.13 6.53
CA ASP A 402 -15.81 32.31 5.70
C ASP A 402 -15.83 31.35 4.50
N GLU A 403 -14.66 30.95 4.00
CA GLU A 403 -14.55 29.96 2.92
C GLU A 403 -14.64 28.54 3.49
N LEU A 404 -13.89 28.25 4.56
CA LEU A 404 -13.87 26.95 5.23
C LEU A 404 -15.26 26.54 5.72
N SER A 405 -16.02 27.47 6.28
CA SER A 405 -17.34 27.18 6.84
C SER A 405 -18.36 26.73 5.79
N GLN A 406 -18.11 27.03 4.51
CA GLN A 406 -19.02 26.75 3.39
C GLN A 406 -18.61 25.53 2.56
N VAL A 407 -17.45 24.94 2.84
CA VAL A 407 -16.95 23.78 2.09
C VAL A 407 -16.92 22.54 2.97
N THR A 408 -17.22 21.40 2.36
CA THR A 408 -16.93 20.09 2.96
C THR A 408 -15.42 19.86 2.98
N PHE A 409 -14.94 18.94 3.81
CA PHE A 409 -13.52 18.62 3.83
C PHE A 409 -13.02 18.10 2.46
N LYS A 410 -13.85 17.28 1.80
CA LYS A 410 -13.59 16.82 0.44
C LYS A 410 -13.52 17.99 -0.54
N GLY A 411 -14.50 18.91 -0.50
CA GLY A 411 -14.50 20.11 -1.34
C GLY A 411 -13.28 21.00 -1.11
N PHE A 412 -12.85 21.13 0.16
CA PHE A 412 -11.62 21.83 0.52
C PHE A 412 -10.37 21.19 -0.11
N LEU A 413 -10.21 19.87 0.01
CA LEU A 413 -9.09 19.16 -0.62
C LEU A 413 -9.13 19.19 -2.14
N GLU A 414 -10.31 19.26 -2.75
CA GLU A 414 -10.43 19.43 -4.21
C GLU A 414 -10.02 20.82 -4.65
N ALA A 415 -10.32 21.83 -3.84
CA ALA A 415 -10.04 23.22 -4.14
C ALA A 415 -8.61 23.67 -3.74
N ILE A 416 -7.85 22.86 -2.99
CA ILE A 416 -6.45 23.18 -2.63
C ILE A 416 -5.53 23.31 -3.86
N SER A 417 -5.86 22.66 -4.97
CA SER A 417 -5.14 22.84 -6.24
C SER A 417 -5.47 24.16 -6.93
N ASP A 418 -6.59 24.78 -6.57
CA ASP A 418 -6.98 26.08 -7.08
C ASP A 418 -6.30 27.17 -6.25
N ILE A 419 -5.83 28.23 -6.93
CA ILE A 419 -5.09 29.36 -6.33
C ILE A 419 -5.82 29.93 -5.10
N LYS A 420 -7.15 29.85 -5.06
CA LYS A 420 -8.01 30.37 -4.00
C LYS A 420 -7.68 29.83 -2.60
N TYR A 421 -7.40 28.54 -2.45
CA TYR A 421 -7.09 27.92 -1.14
C TYR A 421 -5.60 27.70 -0.91
N SER A 422 -4.76 28.09 -1.89
CA SER A 422 -3.32 28.08 -1.72
C SER A 422 -2.92 28.89 -0.49
N GLY A 423 -3.59 30.00 -0.17
CA GLY A 423 -3.36 30.84 1.01
C GLY A 423 -3.31 30.08 2.36
N LEU A 424 -4.25 29.17 2.58
CA LEU A 424 -4.40 28.46 3.85
C LEU A 424 -3.27 27.42 4.04
N LEU A 425 -2.96 26.69 2.98
CA LEU A 425 -1.97 25.62 3.01
C LEU A 425 -0.65 26.02 2.36
N MET A 426 -0.41 27.32 2.05
CA MET A 426 0.64 27.79 1.13
C MET A 426 1.95 27.02 1.33
N LEU A 427 2.10 25.98 0.51
CA LEU A 427 3.27 25.13 0.44
C LEU A 427 4.31 25.89 -0.38
N SER A 428 4.76 27.05 0.12
CA SER A 428 6.03 27.58 -0.32
C SER A 428 7.06 26.51 -0.01
N ARG A 429 7.75 25.98 -1.04
CA ARG A 429 8.81 24.98 -0.90
C ARG A 429 9.63 25.26 0.36
N PRO A 430 9.72 24.34 1.34
CA PRO A 430 10.70 24.47 2.39
C PRO A 430 12.08 24.57 1.73
N SER A 431 12.80 25.65 1.99
CA SER A 431 14.19 25.87 1.55
C SER A 431 15.20 25.00 2.33
N THR A 432 14.78 23.87 2.90
CA THR A 432 15.59 23.07 3.83
C THR A 432 16.43 21.96 3.19
N ILE A 433 16.53 21.87 1.86
CA ILE A 433 17.56 21.04 1.19
C ILE A 433 18.91 21.79 1.13
N SER A 434 19.37 22.33 2.27
CA SER A 434 20.71 22.92 2.42
C SER A 434 21.36 22.56 3.76
N LYS A 435 21.15 21.33 4.25
CA LYS A 435 21.99 20.72 5.31
C LYS A 435 22.47 19.30 4.98
N ARG A 436 22.51 18.95 3.70
CA ARG A 436 23.21 17.76 3.17
C ARG A 436 24.30 18.18 2.19
N ALA A 437 25.30 18.85 2.71
CA ALA A 437 26.67 18.90 2.23
C ALA A 437 27.50 19.47 3.38
N ASP A 438 28.68 18.91 3.61
CA ASP A 438 29.67 19.32 4.60
C ASP A 438 29.43 18.83 6.04
N LYS A 439 29.77 17.56 6.27
CA LYS A 439 30.84 17.21 7.20
C LYS A 439 31.36 15.80 6.90
N ALA A 440 32.70 15.74 6.89
CA ALA A 440 33.62 14.69 6.46
C ALA A 440 33.32 13.27 6.95
#